data_AF-W0T3R1-F1
#
_entry.id   AF-W0T3R1-F1
#
_cell.length_a   1.000
_cell.length_b   1.000
_cell.length_c   1.000
_cell.angle_alpha   90.00
_cell.angle_beta   90.00
_cell.angle_gamma   90.00
#
_symmetry.space_group_name_H-M   'P 1'
#
loop_
_entity.id
_entity.type
_entity.pdbx_description
1 polymer ?
#
loop_
_entity_poly.entity_id
_entity_poly.type
_entity_poly.pdbx_seq_one_letter_code
_entity_poly.pdbx_strand_id
1 'polypeptide(L)'
;MLHDAMVDLSALKKPYIKRFSKKNAIRPFEDYEPLEFLSEKNDSSLIVLSSHSKKRRNNLTFVRTFGYKIYDMIELQIAENYKFLSDFRKQTFNVGLKPMFSFQGAAFEQHPVYMHVKSLFLDFFRNETTNLQDVAGLQHVISISVQGDFQDGEPLPNVLFRVYKLKTYKSEQGGKKLPRVELEEIGPRFDFKIGRIHTPSPEMVKEANKKPRQLEVKVAKNVEIDSMGDKIARIHVGKQDLNQLQTRKMKGLKAKYDQVDSDMEEYLEEEEGAALDQDDTYGEEFVTATDIDAPPAKKQKK
;
A
#
# COMPACT_ATOMS: atom_id res chain seq x y z
N MET A 1 22.30 -28.27 -14.02
CA MET A 1 22.31 -26.84 -13.63
C MET A 1 20.96 -26.18 -13.87
N LEU A 2 20.58 -25.82 -15.10
CA LEU A 2 19.37 -24.99 -15.28
C LEU A 2 18.07 -25.72 -14.93
N HIS A 3 18.05 -27.04 -15.16
CA HIS A 3 16.97 -27.90 -14.70
C HIS A 3 16.84 -27.88 -13.18
N ASP A 4 17.96 -27.98 -12.46
CA ASP A 4 18.00 -27.95 -10.99
C ASP A 4 17.57 -26.58 -10.45
N ALA A 5 18.02 -25.50 -11.09
CA ALA A 5 17.55 -24.15 -10.77
C ALA A 5 16.02 -24.03 -10.91
N MET A 6 15.45 -24.63 -11.96
CA MET A 6 14.02 -24.65 -12.17
C MET A 6 13.27 -25.53 -11.17
N VAL A 7 13.86 -26.65 -10.73
CA VAL A 7 13.32 -27.49 -9.66
C VAL A 7 13.25 -26.69 -8.36
N ASP A 8 14.34 -26.03 -7.98
CA ASP A 8 14.41 -25.26 -6.72
C ASP A 8 13.48 -24.04 -6.75
N LEU A 9 13.47 -23.28 -7.85
CA LEU A 9 12.54 -22.14 -8.00
C LEU A 9 11.08 -22.62 -8.02
N SER A 10 10.80 -23.76 -8.64
CA SER A 10 9.47 -24.35 -8.66
C SER A 10 9.00 -24.81 -7.28
N ALA A 11 9.93 -25.21 -6.40
CA ALA A 11 9.60 -25.66 -5.05
C ALA A 11 8.99 -24.54 -4.21
N LEU A 12 9.46 -23.30 -4.38
CA LEU A 12 8.92 -22.11 -3.74
C LEU A 12 7.51 -21.74 -4.22
N LYS A 13 7.14 -22.16 -5.45
CA LYS A 13 5.84 -21.85 -6.06
C LYS A 13 4.78 -22.95 -5.85
N LYS A 14 5.15 -24.10 -5.29
CA LYS A 14 4.19 -25.16 -4.97
C LYS A 14 3.11 -24.66 -3.99
N PRO A 15 1.85 -25.11 -4.12
CA PRO A 15 1.37 -26.14 -5.06
C PRO A 15 1.04 -25.62 -6.47
N TYR A 16 1.06 -24.31 -6.69
CA TYR A 16 0.59 -23.64 -7.91
C TYR A 16 1.59 -23.68 -9.06
N ILE A 17 1.97 -24.89 -9.49
CA ILE A 17 2.97 -25.08 -10.54
C ILE A 17 2.68 -26.26 -11.46
N LYS A 18 2.89 -26.03 -12.77
CA LYS A 18 2.93 -27.05 -13.82
C LYS A 18 4.32 -27.02 -14.47
N ARG A 19 4.86 -28.19 -14.83
CA ARG A 19 6.18 -28.30 -15.48
C ARG A 19 6.10 -29.27 -16.65
N PHE A 20 6.73 -28.90 -17.75
CA PHE A 20 6.92 -29.81 -18.88
C PHE A 20 8.20 -30.62 -18.73
N SER A 21 8.15 -31.88 -19.14
CA SER A 21 9.31 -32.77 -19.21
C SER A 21 10.02 -32.69 -20.56
N LYS A 22 9.26 -32.45 -21.64
CA LYS A 22 9.79 -32.32 -23.00
C LYS A 22 10.34 -30.92 -23.24
N LYS A 23 11.42 -30.85 -24.02
CA LYS A 23 12.00 -29.57 -24.47
C LYS A 23 11.17 -29.04 -25.64
N ASN A 24 10.75 -27.78 -25.53
CA ASN A 24 10.06 -27.07 -26.61
C ASN A 24 11.02 -26.05 -27.22
N ALA A 25 11.09 -26.00 -28.55
CA ALA A 25 11.93 -25.04 -29.26
C ALA A 25 11.18 -23.70 -29.40
N ILE A 26 11.24 -22.88 -28.34
CA ILE A 26 10.55 -21.57 -28.29
C ILE A 26 11.60 -20.47 -28.26
N ARG A 27 11.39 -19.42 -29.06
CA ARG A 27 12.22 -18.22 -29.10
C ARG A 27 11.35 -17.01 -28.76
N PRO A 28 11.23 -16.64 -27.47
CA PRO A 28 10.23 -15.67 -27.02
C PRO A 28 10.28 -14.36 -27.79
N PHE A 29 11.46 -13.81 -28.05
CA PHE A 29 11.60 -12.49 -28.71
C PHE A 29 11.51 -12.53 -30.24
N GLU A 30 11.27 -13.70 -30.85
CA GLU A 30 11.05 -13.84 -32.30
C GLU A 30 9.59 -14.17 -32.59
N ASP A 31 9.00 -15.08 -31.80
CA ASP A 31 7.61 -15.51 -31.93
C ASP A 31 6.99 -15.78 -30.54
N TYR A 32 5.86 -15.12 -30.29
CA TYR A 32 5.10 -15.19 -29.04
C TYR A 32 4.00 -16.26 -29.06
N GLU A 33 3.51 -16.68 -30.24
CA GLU A 33 2.35 -17.57 -30.36
C GLU A 33 2.47 -18.85 -29.54
N PRO A 34 3.63 -19.55 -29.50
CA PRO A 34 3.76 -20.77 -28.70
C PRO A 34 3.55 -20.52 -27.21
N LEU A 35 3.94 -19.35 -26.69
CA LEU A 35 3.77 -19.01 -25.27
C LEU A 35 2.31 -18.68 -24.96
N GLU A 36 1.62 -17.96 -25.85
CA GLU A 36 0.19 -17.67 -25.72
C GLU A 36 -0.64 -18.96 -25.77
N PHE A 37 -0.35 -19.84 -26.72
CA PHE A 37 -0.97 -21.16 -26.82
C PHE A 37 -0.75 -22.00 -25.56
N LEU A 38 0.47 -22.02 -25.01
CA LEU A 38 0.76 -22.74 -23.77
C LEU A 38 0.05 -22.12 -22.56
N SER A 39 -0.07 -20.79 -22.51
CA SER A 39 -0.81 -20.08 -21.48
C SER A 39 -2.28 -20.47 -21.49
N GLU A 40 -2.94 -20.39 -22.65
CA GLU A 40 -4.35 -20.74 -22.83
C GLU A 40 -4.59 -22.22 -22.56
N LYS A 41 -3.76 -23.10 -23.13
CA LYS A 41 -3.94 -24.55 -23.00
C LYS A 41 -3.80 -25.05 -21.57
N ASN A 42 -2.94 -24.42 -20.77
CA ASN A 42 -2.65 -24.84 -19.40
C ASN A 42 -3.31 -23.95 -18.36
N ASP A 43 -4.06 -22.94 -18.78
CA ASP A 43 -4.63 -21.89 -17.94
C ASP A 43 -3.59 -21.36 -16.94
N SER A 44 -2.49 -20.82 -17.48
CA SER A 44 -1.33 -20.40 -16.68
C SER A 44 -0.84 -19.03 -17.15
N SER A 45 -1.03 -18.02 -16.29
CA SER A 45 -0.66 -16.63 -16.60
C SER A 45 0.82 -16.30 -16.40
N LEU A 46 1.53 -17.16 -15.66
CA LEU A 46 2.95 -17.00 -15.34
C LEU A 46 3.73 -18.13 -16.00
N ILE A 47 4.70 -17.78 -16.83
CA ILE A 47 5.53 -18.75 -17.56
C ILE A 47 7.00 -18.42 -17.31
N VAL A 48 7.81 -19.46 -17.12
CA VAL A 48 9.27 -19.35 -17.08
C VAL A 48 9.86 -20.26 -18.14
N LEU A 49 10.52 -19.69 -19.14
CA LEU A 49 11.24 -20.43 -20.16
C LEU A 49 12.72 -20.55 -19.78
N SER A 50 13.23 -21.76 -19.88
CA SER A 50 14.63 -22.10 -19.66
C SER A 50 15.40 -22.16 -20.98
N SER A 51 16.47 -21.39 -21.11
CA SER A 51 17.34 -21.42 -22.31
C SER A 51 18.81 -21.27 -21.96
N HIS A 52 19.70 -21.80 -22.81
CA HIS A 52 21.15 -21.64 -22.65
C HIS A 52 21.80 -21.48 -24.03
N SER A 53 22.61 -20.43 -24.18
CA SER A 53 23.50 -20.21 -25.32
C SER A 53 24.85 -19.65 -24.85
N LYS A 54 25.84 -19.52 -25.75
CA LYS A 54 27.13 -18.87 -25.43
C LYS A 54 26.95 -17.39 -25.07
N LYS A 55 26.06 -16.68 -25.78
CA LYS A 55 25.76 -15.25 -25.55
C LYS A 55 24.92 -15.02 -24.30
N ARG A 56 23.99 -15.94 -24.01
CA ARG A 56 23.08 -15.90 -22.86
C ARG A 56 23.15 -17.23 -22.13
N ARG A 57 24.14 -17.34 -21.24
CA ARG A 57 24.31 -18.52 -20.38
C ARG A 57 23.25 -18.48 -19.28
N ASN A 58 22.78 -19.65 -18.90
CA ASN A 58 21.82 -19.85 -17.81
C ASN A 58 20.60 -18.89 -17.80
N ASN A 59 19.93 -18.74 -18.93
CA ASN A 59 18.89 -17.73 -19.12
C ASN A 59 17.50 -18.25 -18.71
N LEU A 60 16.87 -17.57 -17.75
CA LEU A 60 15.46 -17.74 -17.42
C LEU A 60 14.67 -16.55 -17.97
N THR A 61 13.76 -16.80 -18.90
CA THR A 61 12.84 -15.78 -19.40
C THR A 61 11.54 -15.88 -18.64
N PHE A 62 11.25 -14.88 -17.82
CA PHE A 62 9.98 -14.75 -17.12
C PHE A 62 8.99 -14.03 -18.02
N VAL A 63 7.77 -14.53 -18.06
CA VAL A 63 6.70 -14.05 -18.93
C VAL A 63 5.41 -13.99 -18.13
N ARG A 64 4.69 -12.88 -18.23
CA ARG A 64 3.32 -12.76 -17.75
C ARG A 64 2.38 -12.56 -18.93
N THR A 65 1.18 -13.11 -18.82
CA THR A 65 0.12 -12.94 -19.81
C THR A 65 -1.11 -12.30 -19.19
N PHE A 66 -1.80 -11.48 -19.98
CA PHE A 66 -3.10 -10.91 -19.64
C PHE A 66 -4.12 -11.34 -20.71
N GLY A 67 -5.18 -12.04 -20.31
CA GLY A 67 -6.14 -12.61 -21.27
C GLY A 67 -5.49 -13.57 -22.28
N TYR A 68 -4.53 -14.40 -21.82
CA TYR A 68 -3.71 -15.31 -22.63
C TYR A 68 -2.81 -14.64 -23.69
N LYS A 69 -2.77 -13.30 -23.73
CA LYS A 69 -1.84 -12.53 -24.56
C LYS A 69 -0.63 -12.09 -23.76
N ILE A 70 0.53 -11.94 -24.41
CA ILE A 70 1.74 -11.49 -23.72
C ILE A 70 1.53 -10.11 -23.12
N TYR A 71 1.79 -9.99 -21.82
CA TYR A 71 1.80 -8.73 -21.09
C TYR A 71 3.23 -8.18 -21.02
N ASP A 72 4.15 -8.95 -20.43
CA ASP A 72 5.56 -8.58 -20.36
C ASP A 72 6.49 -9.79 -20.36
N MET A 73 7.75 -9.52 -20.71
CA MET A 73 8.82 -10.51 -20.65
C MET A 73 10.11 -9.89 -20.14
N ILE A 74 10.87 -10.65 -19.36
CA ILE A 74 12.20 -10.26 -18.90
C ILE A 74 13.14 -11.46 -18.85
N GLU A 75 14.32 -11.30 -19.45
CA GLU A 75 15.41 -12.27 -19.34
C GLU A 75 16.21 -12.02 -18.07
N LEU A 76 16.33 -13.04 -17.22
CA LEU A 76 17.18 -13.05 -16.03
C LEU A 76 18.17 -14.21 -16.15
N GLN A 77 19.44 -13.86 -16.33
CA GLN A 77 20.54 -14.82 -16.49
C GLN A 77 21.17 -15.12 -15.14
N ILE A 78 21.27 -16.40 -14.78
CA ILE A 78 21.87 -16.81 -13.51
C ILE A 78 23.40 -16.77 -13.65
N ALA A 79 24.05 -15.95 -12.82
CA ALA A 79 25.52 -15.90 -12.73
C ALA A 79 26.10 -17.21 -12.17
N GLU A 80 27.41 -17.41 -12.30
CA GLU A 80 28.04 -18.70 -11.98
C GLU A 80 28.12 -19.03 -10.48
N ASN A 81 27.96 -18.04 -9.60
CA ASN A 81 28.05 -18.17 -8.15
C ASN A 81 26.74 -18.65 -7.49
N TYR A 82 25.91 -19.39 -8.22
CA TYR A 82 24.65 -19.92 -7.71
C TYR A 82 24.86 -20.99 -6.62
N LYS A 83 23.87 -21.11 -5.74
CA LYS A 83 23.76 -22.24 -4.78
C LYS A 83 22.36 -22.81 -4.82
N PHE A 84 22.26 -24.13 -4.90
CA PHE A 84 21.00 -24.86 -4.85
C PHE A 84 20.59 -25.15 -3.41
N LEU A 85 19.35 -25.56 -3.22
CA LEU A 85 18.82 -26.01 -1.92
C LEU A 85 19.68 -27.12 -1.31
N SER A 86 20.31 -27.96 -2.14
CA SER A 86 21.20 -29.05 -1.70
C SER A 86 22.51 -28.58 -1.09
N ASP A 87 22.96 -27.36 -1.42
CA ASP A 87 24.24 -26.82 -0.96
C ASP A 87 24.13 -26.22 0.45
N PHE A 88 22.91 -26.00 0.93
CA PHE A 88 22.63 -25.48 2.26
C PHE A 88 22.31 -26.62 3.23
N ARG A 89 22.43 -26.33 4.53
CA ARG A 89 22.04 -27.28 5.57
C ARG A 89 20.54 -27.54 5.44
N LYS A 90 20.16 -28.81 5.26
CA LYS A 90 18.75 -29.21 5.14
C LYS A 90 17.95 -28.74 6.34
N GLN A 91 16.86 -28.03 6.06
CA GLN A 91 15.90 -27.58 7.05
C GLN A 91 14.49 -28.02 6.65
N THR A 92 13.63 -28.20 7.65
CA THR A 92 12.21 -28.40 7.41
C THR A 92 11.62 -27.11 6.83
N PHE A 93 10.86 -27.24 5.75
CA PHE A 93 10.19 -26.13 5.09
C PHE A 93 8.79 -26.56 4.71
N ASN A 94 7.77 -25.87 5.25
CA ASN A 94 6.39 -26.18 4.93
C ASN A 94 6.05 -25.63 3.54
N VAL A 95 5.56 -26.51 2.67
CA VAL A 95 5.22 -26.17 1.29
C VAL A 95 3.94 -25.34 1.25
N GLY A 96 3.89 -24.33 0.39
CA GLY A 96 2.68 -23.53 0.14
C GLY A 96 2.43 -22.38 1.10
N LEU A 97 3.30 -22.15 2.08
CA LEU A 97 3.19 -20.98 2.95
C LEU A 97 3.47 -19.68 2.18
N LYS A 98 2.82 -18.59 2.61
CA LYS A 98 3.02 -17.26 2.05
C LYS A 98 4.43 -16.74 2.42
N PRO A 99 5.29 -16.41 1.44
CA PRO A 99 6.58 -15.81 1.75
C PRO A 99 6.41 -14.37 2.22
N MET A 100 7.32 -13.93 3.09
CA MET A 100 7.59 -12.51 3.29
C MET A 100 8.51 -11.99 2.19
N PHE A 101 8.49 -10.68 1.93
CA PHE A 101 9.37 -10.04 0.96
C PHE A 101 10.20 -8.94 1.60
N SER A 102 11.43 -8.81 1.14
CA SER A 102 12.28 -7.66 1.41
C SER A 102 12.94 -7.23 0.11
N PHE A 103 12.67 -6.00 -0.33
CA PHE A 103 13.31 -5.39 -1.51
C PHE A 103 14.31 -4.35 -1.03
N GLN A 104 15.58 -4.53 -1.37
CA GLN A 104 16.65 -3.60 -0.98
C GLN A 104 17.22 -2.87 -2.20
N GLY A 105 17.10 -1.55 -2.20
CA GLY A 105 17.60 -0.67 -3.25
C GLY A 105 16.53 0.33 -3.70
N ALA A 106 16.87 1.61 -3.75
CA ALA A 106 15.96 2.68 -4.16
C ALA A 106 15.48 2.53 -5.62
N ALA A 107 16.30 1.87 -6.45
CA ALA A 107 15.98 1.62 -7.85
C ALA A 107 14.67 0.84 -8.06
N PHE A 108 14.22 0.04 -7.09
CA PHE A 108 12.95 -0.69 -7.17
C PHE A 108 11.70 0.21 -7.19
N GLU A 109 11.81 1.47 -6.76
CA GLU A 109 10.72 2.46 -6.82
C GLU A 109 10.91 3.48 -7.95
N GLN A 110 12.15 3.68 -8.42
CA GLN A 110 12.49 4.78 -9.32
C GLN A 110 12.75 4.31 -10.76
N HIS A 111 13.45 3.20 -10.95
CA HIS A 111 13.93 2.79 -12.27
C HIS A 111 12.98 1.76 -12.91
N PRO A 112 12.47 1.99 -14.14
CA PRO A 112 11.41 1.18 -14.74
C PRO A 112 11.69 -0.33 -14.80
N VAL A 113 12.94 -0.70 -15.09
CA VAL A 113 13.34 -2.12 -15.14
C VAL A 113 13.26 -2.80 -13.78
N TYR A 114 13.68 -2.12 -12.72
CA TYR A 114 13.65 -2.69 -11.37
C TYR A 114 12.22 -2.67 -10.81
N MET A 115 11.41 -1.66 -11.14
CA MET A 115 9.98 -1.67 -10.86
C MET A 115 9.28 -2.87 -11.51
N HIS A 116 9.65 -3.20 -12.75
CA HIS A 116 9.17 -4.39 -13.44
C HIS A 116 9.61 -5.67 -12.71
N VAL A 117 10.90 -5.80 -12.35
CA VAL A 117 11.40 -6.94 -11.54
C VAL A 117 10.62 -7.08 -10.22
N LYS A 118 10.43 -5.99 -9.49
CA LYS A 118 9.65 -5.96 -8.23
C LYS A 118 8.22 -6.43 -8.46
N SER A 119 7.54 -5.89 -9.48
CA SER A 119 6.19 -6.29 -9.87
C SER A 119 6.11 -7.79 -10.19
N LEU A 120 7.07 -8.29 -10.98
CA LEU A 120 7.16 -9.69 -11.38
C LEU A 120 7.31 -10.61 -10.16
N PHE A 121 8.30 -10.39 -9.30
CA PHE A 121 8.57 -11.30 -8.18
C PHE A 121 7.47 -11.28 -7.12
N LEU A 122 6.85 -10.11 -6.88
CA LEU A 122 5.68 -10.01 -6.02
C LEU A 122 4.53 -10.84 -6.58
N ASP A 123 4.18 -10.65 -7.86
CA ASP A 123 3.07 -11.39 -8.47
C ASP A 123 3.36 -12.90 -8.55
N PHE A 124 4.61 -13.26 -8.82
CA PHE A 124 5.03 -14.65 -8.93
C PHE A 124 4.98 -15.40 -7.60
N PHE A 125 5.49 -14.84 -6.51
CA PHE A 125 5.65 -15.58 -5.24
C PHE A 125 4.65 -15.20 -4.13
N ARG A 126 3.80 -14.19 -4.29
CA ARG A 126 2.83 -13.79 -3.24
C ARG A 126 1.79 -14.84 -2.87
N ASN A 127 1.56 -15.84 -3.73
CA ASN A 127 0.48 -16.84 -3.59
C ASN A 127 -0.88 -16.18 -3.34
N GLU A 128 -1.69 -16.71 -2.42
CA GLU A 128 -3.04 -16.23 -2.14
C GLU A 128 -3.06 -14.87 -1.41
N THR A 129 -4.07 -14.07 -1.71
CA THR A 129 -4.38 -12.83 -0.99
C THR A 129 -5.37 -13.12 0.12
N THR A 130 -4.98 -12.91 1.37
CA THR A 130 -5.83 -13.11 2.55
C THR A 130 -5.83 -11.85 3.42
N ASN A 131 -6.96 -11.59 4.09
CA ASN A 131 -7.09 -10.51 5.07
C ASN A 131 -6.61 -10.94 6.46
N LEU A 132 -6.61 -12.25 6.74
CA LEU A 132 -6.20 -12.85 8.00
C LEU A 132 -5.01 -13.77 7.76
N GLN A 133 -3.91 -13.55 8.49
CA GLN A 133 -2.68 -14.32 8.35
C GLN A 133 -2.31 -14.94 9.70
N ASP A 134 -2.05 -16.25 9.69
CA ASP A 134 -1.51 -16.95 10.86
C ASP A 134 -0.02 -16.60 11.04
N VAL A 135 0.34 -16.26 12.28
CA VAL A 135 1.71 -15.93 12.70
C VAL A 135 2.63 -17.14 12.57
N ALA A 136 2.14 -18.35 12.83
CA ALA A 136 2.94 -19.57 12.67
C ALA A 136 3.32 -19.86 11.20
N GLY A 137 2.59 -19.26 10.25
CA GLY A 137 2.87 -19.32 8.82
C GLY A 137 4.03 -18.42 8.37
N LEU A 138 4.49 -17.48 9.20
CA LEU A 138 5.57 -16.54 8.87
C LEU A 138 6.95 -17.21 9.02
N GLN A 139 7.28 -18.13 8.10
CA GLN A 139 8.48 -18.97 8.22
C GLN A 139 9.68 -18.50 7.40
N HIS A 140 9.46 -17.88 6.24
CA HIS A 140 10.55 -17.57 5.31
C HIS A 140 10.33 -16.23 4.62
N VAL A 141 11.45 -15.62 4.24
CA VAL A 141 11.52 -14.34 3.54
C VAL A 141 12.33 -14.50 2.25
N ILE A 142 11.77 -13.98 1.16
CA ILE A 142 12.45 -13.79 -0.12
C ILE A 142 13.04 -12.38 -0.10
N SER A 143 14.36 -12.31 -0.17
CA SER A 143 15.11 -11.07 -0.19
C SER A 143 15.64 -10.81 -1.61
N ILE A 144 15.37 -9.61 -2.12
CA ILE A 144 15.74 -9.21 -3.47
C ILE A 144 16.46 -7.86 -3.37
N SER A 145 17.76 -7.87 -3.65
CA SER A 145 18.61 -6.70 -3.53
C SER A 145 19.20 -6.29 -4.87
N VAL A 146 19.37 -5.00 -5.12
CA VAL A 146 20.20 -4.52 -6.25
C VAL A 146 21.66 -4.55 -5.82
N GLN A 147 22.56 -5.00 -6.71
CA GLN A 147 23.99 -5.08 -6.43
C GLN A 147 24.65 -3.69 -6.47
N GLY A 148 24.46 -2.91 -5.40
CA GLY A 148 24.99 -1.55 -5.26
C GLY A 148 24.12 -0.49 -5.95
N ASP A 149 24.44 0.77 -5.67
CA ASP A 149 23.83 1.91 -6.35
C ASP A 149 24.52 2.13 -7.71
N PHE A 150 23.79 2.69 -8.66
CA PHE A 150 24.27 2.96 -10.01
C PHE A 150 23.74 4.31 -10.48
N GLN A 151 24.44 4.90 -11.45
CA GLN A 151 24.01 6.14 -12.10
C GLN A 151 23.38 5.87 -13.48
N ASP A 152 22.56 6.80 -13.94
CA ASP A 152 21.95 6.70 -15.27
C ASP A 152 23.03 6.70 -16.36
N GLY A 153 23.07 5.63 -17.17
CA GLY A 153 24.07 5.40 -18.21
C GLY A 153 25.08 4.30 -17.88
N GLU A 154 25.19 3.88 -16.63
CA GLU A 154 25.96 2.71 -16.23
C GLU A 154 25.23 1.41 -16.57
N PRO A 155 25.96 0.29 -16.75
CA PRO A 155 25.33 -1.00 -16.93
C PRO A 155 24.49 -1.36 -15.70
N LEU A 156 23.27 -1.86 -15.94
CA LEU A 156 22.36 -2.25 -14.87
C LEU A 156 23.02 -3.30 -13.95
N PRO A 157 23.12 -3.02 -12.64
CA PRO A 157 23.60 -4.01 -11.68
C PRO A 157 22.78 -5.30 -11.67
N ASN A 158 23.37 -6.35 -11.12
CA ASN A 158 22.66 -7.61 -10.95
C ASN A 158 21.62 -7.52 -9.82
N VAL A 159 20.59 -8.34 -9.93
CA VAL A 159 19.59 -8.52 -8.88
C VAL A 159 19.93 -9.77 -8.09
N LEU A 160 20.17 -9.61 -6.80
CA LEU A 160 20.52 -10.69 -5.87
C LEU A 160 19.25 -11.27 -5.28
N PHE A 161 18.95 -12.53 -5.60
CA PHE A 161 17.83 -13.28 -5.05
C PHE A 161 18.32 -14.24 -3.96
N ARG A 162 17.75 -14.10 -2.77
CA ARG A 162 18.09 -14.91 -1.59
C ARG A 162 16.81 -15.36 -0.89
N VAL A 163 16.87 -16.52 -0.26
CA VAL A 163 15.77 -17.04 0.56
C VAL A 163 16.30 -17.41 1.93
N TYR A 164 15.69 -16.83 2.95
CA TYR A 164 16.05 -17.04 4.35
C TYR A 164 14.86 -17.62 5.11
N LYS A 165 15.16 -18.50 6.07
CA LYS A 165 14.20 -18.95 7.08
C LYS A 165 14.39 -18.15 8.36
N LEU A 166 13.29 -17.82 9.02
CA LEU A 166 13.30 -17.09 10.28
C LEU A 166 13.55 -18.06 11.45
N LYS A 167 14.36 -17.59 12.40
CA LYS A 167 14.47 -18.12 13.76
C LYS A 167 14.18 -17.01 14.74
N THR A 168 13.31 -17.27 15.69
CA THR A 168 12.92 -16.30 16.71
C THR A 168 13.48 -16.71 18.07
N TYR A 169 14.17 -15.79 18.71
CA TYR A 169 14.66 -15.92 20.09
C TYR A 169 13.91 -14.95 21.00
N LYS A 170 13.87 -15.28 22.29
CA LYS A 170 13.34 -14.39 23.31
C LYS A 170 14.25 -13.16 23.41
N SER A 171 13.67 -11.96 23.29
CA SER A 171 14.38 -10.70 23.46
C SER A 171 14.17 -10.15 24.86
N GLU A 172 15.23 -9.64 25.50
CA GLU A 172 15.11 -8.93 26.79
C GLU A 172 14.55 -7.52 26.59
N GLN A 173 14.94 -6.84 25.50
CA GLN A 173 14.49 -5.47 25.17
C GLN A 173 13.04 -5.43 24.68
N GLY A 174 12.61 -6.48 23.95
CA GLY A 174 11.27 -6.58 23.34
C GLY A 174 10.21 -7.23 24.24
N GLY A 175 10.59 -7.67 25.45
CA GLY A 175 9.72 -8.36 26.39
C GLY A 175 9.03 -9.60 25.78
N LYS A 176 7.77 -9.85 26.17
CA LYS A 176 6.98 -10.99 25.67
C LYS A 176 6.39 -10.77 24.27
N LYS A 177 6.34 -9.53 23.77
CA LYS A 177 5.62 -9.17 22.55
C LYS A 177 6.49 -9.20 21.30
N LEU A 178 7.76 -8.79 21.40
CA LEU A 178 8.65 -8.66 20.24
C LEU A 178 9.85 -9.62 20.38
N PRO A 179 9.92 -10.69 19.58
CA PRO A 179 11.08 -11.58 19.57
C PRO A 179 12.27 -10.96 18.81
N ARG A 180 13.47 -11.44 19.12
CA ARG A 180 14.67 -11.18 18.31
C ARG A 180 14.65 -12.15 17.13
N VAL A 181 14.59 -11.62 15.91
CA VAL A 181 14.57 -12.42 14.68
C VAL A 181 15.98 -12.58 14.14
N GLU A 182 16.37 -13.82 13.85
CA GLU A 182 17.60 -14.17 13.13
C GLU A 182 17.23 -14.90 11.84
N LEU A 183 18.08 -14.76 10.82
CA LEU A 183 17.86 -15.33 9.50
C LEU A 183 18.91 -16.41 9.23
N GLU A 184 18.45 -17.57 8.76
CA GLU A 184 19.33 -18.62 8.24
C GLU A 184 19.06 -18.83 6.77
N GLU A 185 20.11 -18.84 5.95
CA GLU A 185 19.97 -19.01 4.51
C GLU A 185 19.66 -20.47 4.17
N ILE A 186 18.56 -20.67 3.43
CA ILE A 186 18.10 -21.99 2.98
C ILE A 186 18.26 -22.17 1.47
N GLY A 187 18.37 -21.07 0.73
CA GLY A 187 18.46 -21.06 -0.73
C GLY A 187 17.10 -21.18 -1.45
N PRO A 188 17.11 -21.14 -2.79
CA PRO A 188 18.28 -21.02 -3.64
C PRO A 188 18.91 -19.61 -3.60
N ARG A 189 20.21 -19.55 -3.89
CA ARG A 189 20.96 -18.31 -4.06
C ARG A 189 21.20 -18.08 -5.53
N PHE A 190 20.57 -17.06 -6.10
CA PHE A 190 20.74 -16.69 -7.51
C PHE A 190 21.10 -15.23 -7.65
N ASP A 191 22.07 -14.95 -8.51
CA ASP A 191 22.41 -13.61 -8.95
C ASP A 191 21.94 -13.47 -10.39
N PHE A 192 20.97 -12.58 -10.61
CA PHE A 192 20.33 -12.39 -11.89
C PHE A 192 20.95 -11.20 -12.61
N LYS A 193 21.58 -11.47 -13.75
CA LYS A 193 21.94 -10.45 -14.73
C LYS A 193 20.76 -10.20 -15.64
N ILE A 194 20.37 -8.93 -15.77
CA ILE A 194 19.22 -8.51 -16.59
C ILE A 194 19.59 -8.60 -18.08
N GLY A 195 18.71 -9.20 -18.87
CA GLY A 195 18.83 -9.33 -20.32
C GLY A 195 17.81 -8.47 -21.07
N ARG A 196 17.23 -9.02 -22.15
CA ARG A 196 16.19 -8.31 -22.92
C ARG A 196 14.88 -8.20 -22.13
N ILE A 197 14.13 -7.14 -22.43
CA ILE A 197 12.86 -6.82 -21.79
C ILE A 197 11.84 -6.50 -22.89
N HIS A 198 10.62 -6.99 -22.71
CA HIS A 198 9.45 -6.57 -23.47
C HIS A 198 8.46 -5.96 -22.48
N THR A 199 8.04 -4.72 -22.74
CA THR A 199 7.12 -3.97 -21.89
C THR A 199 5.72 -3.95 -22.50
N PRO A 200 4.66 -3.95 -21.67
CA PRO A 200 3.28 -3.91 -22.15
C PRO A 200 2.96 -2.56 -22.80
N SER A 201 1.94 -2.52 -23.64
CA SER A 201 1.40 -1.26 -24.17
C SER A 201 0.67 -0.48 -23.06
N PRO A 202 0.62 0.87 -23.14
CA PRO A 202 -0.06 1.69 -22.12
C PRO A 202 -1.56 1.35 -21.97
N GLU A 203 -2.23 0.96 -23.06
CA GLU A 203 -3.64 0.55 -23.04
C GLU A 203 -3.82 -0.76 -22.27
N MET A 204 -2.95 -1.74 -22.51
CA MET A 204 -2.98 -3.02 -21.81
C MET A 204 -2.68 -2.86 -20.31
N VAL A 205 -1.76 -1.95 -19.94
CA VAL A 205 -1.51 -1.61 -18.52
C VAL A 205 -2.77 -1.05 -17.86
N LYS A 206 -3.50 -0.17 -18.55
CA LYS A 206 -4.74 0.43 -18.03
C LYS A 206 -5.84 -0.62 -17.86
N GLU A 207 -5.96 -1.54 -18.80
CA GLU A 207 -6.93 -2.63 -18.74
C GLU A 207 -6.60 -3.63 -17.63
N ALA A 208 -5.35 -4.06 -17.53
CA ALA A 208 -4.89 -5.02 -16.53
C ALA A 208 -4.99 -4.50 -15.09
N ASN A 209 -4.83 -3.18 -14.88
CA ASN A 209 -4.92 -2.54 -13.57
C ASN A 209 -6.31 -1.98 -13.24
N LYS A 210 -7.34 -2.32 -14.03
CA LYS A 210 -8.71 -1.86 -13.79
C LYS A 210 -9.29 -2.54 -12.55
N LYS A 211 -9.70 -1.74 -11.57
CA LYS A 211 -10.41 -2.25 -10.38
C LYS A 211 -11.88 -2.57 -10.71
N PRO A 212 -12.41 -3.74 -10.29
CA PRO A 212 -13.83 -4.03 -10.38
C PRO A 212 -14.67 -3.01 -9.63
N ARG A 213 -15.77 -2.56 -10.23
CA ARG A 213 -16.67 -1.54 -9.64
C ARG A 213 -17.27 -1.99 -8.31
N GLN A 214 -17.45 -3.30 -8.11
CA GLN A 214 -17.98 -3.88 -6.87
C GLN A 214 -17.02 -3.71 -5.68
N LEU A 215 -15.70 -3.72 -5.93
CA LEU A 215 -14.68 -3.50 -4.90
C LEU A 215 -14.50 -2.00 -4.62
N GLU A 216 -14.78 -1.14 -5.60
CA GLU A 216 -14.85 0.32 -5.43
C GLU A 216 -16.25 0.76 -5.02
N VAL A 217 -16.65 0.44 -3.78
CA VAL A 217 -17.88 1.00 -3.21
C VAL A 217 -17.69 2.52 -3.08
N LYS A 218 -18.32 3.28 -3.97
CA LYS A 218 -18.36 4.73 -3.89
C LYS A 218 -19.18 5.13 -2.68
N VAL A 219 -18.53 5.61 -1.64
CA VAL A 219 -19.22 6.20 -0.49
C VAL A 219 -19.88 7.50 -0.96
N ALA A 220 -21.20 7.60 -0.79
CA ALA A 220 -21.91 8.82 -1.10
C ALA A 220 -21.47 9.92 -0.13
N LYS A 221 -21.20 11.12 -0.66
CA LYS A 221 -20.75 12.26 0.16
C LYS A 221 -21.79 12.52 1.27
N ASN A 222 -21.31 12.75 2.49
CA ASN A 222 -22.12 13.00 3.69
C ASN A 222 -23.00 11.82 4.14
N VAL A 223 -22.77 10.61 3.65
CA VAL A 223 -23.47 9.40 4.12
C VAL A 223 -22.43 8.44 4.70
N GLU A 224 -22.62 8.08 5.97
CA GLU A 224 -21.76 7.16 6.71
C GLU A 224 -22.61 5.99 7.22
N ILE A 225 -21.97 4.85 7.44
CA ILE A 225 -22.60 3.67 8.04
C ILE A 225 -22.01 3.55 9.45
N ASP A 226 -22.87 3.59 10.46
CA ASP A 226 -22.47 3.43 11.85
C ASP A 226 -21.98 1.98 12.12
N SER A 227 -21.25 1.80 13.21
CA SER A 227 -20.85 0.50 13.77
C SER A 227 -22.01 -0.49 13.93
N MET A 228 -23.23 0.01 14.17
CA MET A 228 -24.45 -0.80 14.26
C MET A 228 -25.05 -1.14 12.87
N GLY A 229 -24.52 -0.56 11.79
CA GLY A 229 -24.98 -0.78 10.41
C GLY A 229 -26.00 0.26 9.91
N ASP A 230 -26.36 1.24 10.73
CA ASP A 230 -27.32 2.28 10.37
C ASP A 230 -26.72 3.32 9.42
N LYS A 231 -27.49 3.74 8.42
CA LYS A 231 -27.09 4.80 7.49
C LYS A 231 -27.40 6.17 8.08
N ILE A 232 -26.37 6.92 8.41
CA ILE A 232 -26.48 8.28 8.93
C ILE A 232 -26.06 9.26 7.84
N ALA A 233 -26.86 10.29 7.63
CA ALA A 233 -26.53 11.38 6.72
C ALA A 233 -26.23 12.65 7.50
N ARG A 234 -25.07 13.28 7.22
CA ARG A 234 -24.68 14.54 7.85
C ARG A 234 -25.25 15.72 7.06
N ILE A 235 -26.08 16.51 7.72
CA ILE A 235 -26.57 17.77 7.17
C ILE A 235 -25.65 18.89 7.65
N HIS A 236 -24.99 19.57 6.72
CA HIS A 236 -24.20 20.77 7.01
C HIS A 236 -25.12 21.98 6.92
N VAL A 237 -25.65 22.42 8.06
CA VAL A 237 -26.40 23.67 8.15
C VAL A 237 -25.41 24.83 8.01
N GLY A 238 -25.70 25.78 7.12
CA GLY A 238 -24.90 26.99 6.97
C GLY A 238 -25.00 27.89 8.20
N LYS A 239 -24.03 28.79 8.40
CA LYS A 239 -24.14 29.83 9.44
C LYS A 239 -25.30 30.77 9.07
N GLN A 240 -26.34 30.78 9.90
CA GLN A 240 -27.50 31.66 9.70
C GLN A 240 -27.15 33.07 10.22
N ASP A 241 -27.04 34.04 9.32
CA ASP A 241 -26.85 35.44 9.68
C ASP A 241 -28.22 36.12 9.89
N LEU A 242 -28.56 36.41 11.15
CA LEU A 242 -29.81 37.04 11.54
C LEU A 242 -29.75 38.58 11.51
N ASN A 243 -28.59 39.17 11.25
CA ASN A 243 -28.45 40.63 11.22
C ASN A 243 -29.24 41.27 10.06
N GLN A 244 -29.52 40.49 9.01
CA GLN A 244 -30.38 40.92 7.89
C GLN A 244 -31.87 40.81 8.21
N LEU A 245 -32.25 40.20 9.33
CA LEU A 245 -33.65 39.98 9.71
C LEU A 245 -34.22 41.26 10.35
N GLN A 246 -34.79 42.13 9.53
CA GLN A 246 -35.57 43.24 10.05
C GLN A 246 -36.93 42.72 10.56
N THR A 247 -37.18 42.84 11.86
CA THR A 247 -38.50 42.50 12.41
C THR A 247 -39.57 43.50 11.94
N ARG A 248 -40.82 43.05 11.93
CA ARG A 248 -41.95 43.92 11.63
C ARG A 248 -42.03 45.00 12.71
N LYS A 249 -41.90 46.26 12.30
CA LYS A 249 -42.06 47.43 13.18
C LYS A 249 -43.54 47.63 13.53
N MET A 250 -44.06 46.78 14.41
CA MET A 250 -45.43 46.85 14.91
C MET A 250 -45.68 48.17 15.63
N LYS A 251 -46.96 48.58 15.74
CA LYS A 251 -47.33 49.85 16.36
C LYS A 251 -46.86 49.92 17.82
N GLY A 252 -46.98 48.84 18.58
CA GLY A 252 -46.56 48.77 19.99
C GLY A 252 -45.06 48.70 20.24
N LEU A 253 -44.23 48.50 19.19
CA LEU A 253 -42.76 48.54 19.32
C LEU A 253 -42.18 49.92 18.98
N LYS A 254 -43.04 50.92 18.73
CA LYS A 254 -42.63 52.28 18.39
C LYS A 254 -42.92 53.17 19.60
N ALA A 255 -41.86 53.68 20.23
CA ALA A 255 -41.93 54.60 21.38
C ALA A 255 -42.85 55.80 21.15
N LYS A 256 -43.04 56.25 19.90
CA LYS A 256 -43.98 57.35 19.60
C LYS A 256 -45.47 57.09 19.93
N TYR A 257 -45.83 55.85 20.25
CA TYR A 257 -47.19 55.47 20.64
C TYR A 257 -47.28 55.03 22.09
N ASP A 258 -46.20 55.22 22.86
CA ASP A 258 -46.27 55.05 24.30
C ASP A 258 -47.24 56.09 24.87
N GLN A 259 -48.10 55.65 25.78
CA GLN A 259 -49.02 56.52 26.51
C GLN A 259 -48.38 56.80 27.86
N VAL A 260 -47.27 57.54 27.84
CA VAL A 260 -46.72 58.16 29.04
C VAL A 260 -47.40 59.52 29.13
N ASP A 261 -48.26 59.69 30.13
CA ASP A 261 -48.58 61.04 30.59
C ASP A 261 -47.25 61.66 31.04
N SER A 262 -47.01 62.94 30.71
CA SER A 262 -45.77 63.65 31.04
C SER A 262 -45.40 63.58 32.52
N ASP A 263 -46.39 63.33 33.37
CA ASP A 263 -46.25 63.26 34.82
C ASP A 263 -45.84 61.86 35.32
N MET A 264 -45.90 60.82 34.45
CA MET A 264 -45.47 59.46 34.74
C MET A 264 -44.07 59.15 34.18
N GLU A 265 -43.61 59.94 33.20
CA GLU A 265 -42.28 59.85 32.59
C GLU A 265 -41.19 60.30 33.58
N GLU A 266 -41.45 61.34 34.38
CA GLU A 266 -40.55 61.82 35.45
C GLU A 266 -40.44 60.82 36.61
N TYR A 267 -41.51 60.07 36.92
CA TYR A 267 -41.48 59.00 37.93
C TYR A 267 -40.77 57.73 37.46
N LEU A 268 -40.89 57.36 36.17
CA LEU A 268 -40.22 56.18 35.61
C LEU A 268 -38.73 56.42 35.34
N GLU A 269 -38.32 57.63 34.96
CA GLU A 269 -36.90 57.99 34.83
C GLU A 269 -36.18 58.04 36.20
N GLU A 270 -36.86 58.46 37.27
CA GLU A 270 -36.33 58.35 38.63
C GLU A 270 -36.25 56.89 39.13
N GLU A 271 -37.19 56.02 38.75
CA GLU A 271 -37.20 54.61 39.16
C GLU A 271 -36.22 53.73 38.33
N GLU A 272 -36.08 53.95 37.02
CA GLU A 272 -35.03 53.31 36.19
C GLU A 272 -33.63 53.83 36.55
N GLY A 273 -33.49 55.12 36.87
CA GLY A 273 -32.24 55.68 37.38
C GLY A 273 -31.82 55.11 38.74
N ALA A 274 -32.79 54.74 39.59
CA ALA A 274 -32.53 54.10 40.88
C ALA A 274 -32.33 52.58 40.79
N ALA A 275 -33.00 51.89 39.84
CA ALA A 275 -32.84 50.45 39.62
C ALA A 275 -31.57 50.09 38.84
N LEU A 276 -30.97 51.03 38.09
CA LEU A 276 -29.67 50.83 37.45
C LEU A 276 -28.47 50.98 38.42
N ASP A 277 -28.69 51.53 39.62
CA ASP A 277 -27.65 51.71 40.65
C ASP A 277 -27.67 50.61 41.74
N GLN A 278 -28.62 49.67 41.74
CA GLN A 278 -28.68 48.52 42.67
C GLN A 278 -29.07 47.22 41.95
N ASP A 279 -28.11 46.29 41.86
CA ASP A 279 -28.09 44.96 41.18
C ASP A 279 -27.85 45.04 39.65
N ASP A 280 -26.64 44.75 39.14
CA ASP A 280 -25.96 43.46 39.26
C ASP A 280 -24.44 43.61 39.48
N THR A 281 -24.01 43.49 40.75
CA THR A 281 -22.60 43.22 41.10
C THR A 281 -22.30 41.70 41.09
N TYR A 282 -23.06 40.90 40.35
CA TYR A 282 -22.83 39.46 40.25
C TYR A 282 -22.42 39.07 38.82
N GLY A 283 -21.13 39.18 38.52
CA GLY A 283 -20.62 38.67 37.24
C GLY A 283 -19.15 38.87 36.88
N GLU A 284 -18.35 39.59 37.67
CA GLU A 284 -16.91 39.77 37.37
C GLU A 284 -16.03 38.55 37.72
N GLU A 285 -16.52 37.31 37.54
CA GLU A 285 -15.71 36.10 37.77
C GLU A 285 -15.96 34.94 36.80
N PHE A 286 -16.46 35.20 35.58
CA PHE A 286 -16.51 34.18 34.53
C PHE A 286 -15.91 34.66 33.21
N VAL A 287 -14.73 34.12 32.93
CA VAL A 287 -13.98 34.28 31.67
C VAL A 287 -14.65 33.45 30.58
N THR A 288 -14.89 34.02 29.39
CA THR A 288 -15.36 33.22 28.26
C THR A 288 -14.23 32.35 27.70
N ALA A 289 -14.54 31.18 27.16
CA ALA A 289 -13.55 30.22 26.66
C ALA A 289 -12.62 30.75 25.54
N THR A 290 -12.88 31.96 25.03
CA THR A 290 -12.07 32.64 24.03
C THR A 290 -11.00 33.58 24.60
N ASP A 291 -11.04 33.89 25.90
CA ASP A 291 -10.10 34.82 26.57
C ASP A 291 -9.03 34.09 27.41
N ILE A 292 -8.96 32.76 27.33
CA ILE A 292 -7.84 31.98 27.88
C ILE A 292 -6.70 32.01 26.86
N ASP A 293 -5.75 32.92 27.06
CA ASP A 293 -4.50 32.94 26.32
C ASP A 293 -3.76 31.62 26.51
N ALA A 294 -3.51 30.88 25.42
CA ALA A 294 -2.77 29.63 25.47
C ALA A 294 -1.32 29.91 25.92
N PRO A 295 -0.73 29.10 26.83
CA PRO A 295 0.63 29.34 27.28
C PRO A 295 1.61 29.28 26.09
N PRO A 296 2.65 30.12 26.06
CA PRO A 296 3.56 30.18 24.93
C PRO A 296 4.26 28.83 24.73
N ALA A 297 4.10 28.25 23.55
CA ALA A 297 4.87 27.08 23.14
C ALA A 297 6.36 27.43 23.19
N LYS A 298 7.12 26.66 23.99
CA LYS A 298 8.59 26.75 24.04
C LYS A 298 9.15 26.63 22.62
N LYS A 299 9.83 27.68 22.15
CA LYS A 299 10.70 27.63 20.97
C LYS A 299 11.67 26.46 21.12
N GLN A 300 11.54 25.42 20.29
CA GLN A 300 12.69 24.62 19.92
C GLN A 300 13.57 25.48 19.01
N LYS A 301 14.78 25.78 19.48
CA LYS A 301 15.85 26.28 18.62
C LYS A 301 16.16 25.21 17.56
N LYS A 302 16.39 25.69 16.33
CA LYS A 302 17.13 24.94 15.30
C LYS A 302 18.47 24.46 15.85
#